data_AF-A0A958KGX1-F1
#
_entry.id   AF-A0A958KGX1-F1
#
_cell.length_a   1.000
_cell.length_b   1.000
_cell.length_c   1.000
_cell.angle_alpha   90.00
_cell.angle_beta   90.00
_cell.angle_gamma   90.00
#
_symmetry.space_group_name_H-M   'P 1'
#
loop_
_entity.id
_entity.type
_entity.pdbx_description
1 polymer ?
#
loop_
_entity_poly.entity_id
_entity_poly.type
_entity_poly.pdbx_seq_one_letter_code
_entity_poly.pdbx_strand_id
1 'polypeptide(L)'
;MTTHRGLWVIFTFSLFLAACGEPMVPVSHDAPITKEQFNGEALFKNHCLSCHGNNFPVWGAPLNLINEKIQSTPTMQYLSSLSDEEKSAIAVYLEAGPGDDGKDPNALTIVSYQLPLGTRSYMESALVEIFVLDRSPAGADSALVQIINDNVQSQKTSLGGPCTIYDSDCQGEFAEAPANASSLVSPTSNILRKGYTTKACEMLLSDNLAVSNALSKAGISELEAANNVNVARLYDHFFKGRTPTNDVISSLENVFHGAKADGLGNIGSWRVTMYPLCIHGGLDTL
;
A
#
# COMPACT_ATOMS: atom_id res chain seq x y z
N MET A 1 39.06 -14.34 34.36
CA MET A 1 39.30 -12.96 34.85
C MET A 1 40.63 -12.49 34.29
N THR A 2 40.59 -11.83 33.14
CA THR A 2 41.77 -11.26 32.48
C THR A 2 41.29 -9.98 31.80
N THR A 3 41.74 -8.87 32.38
CA THR A 3 41.41 -7.49 32.02
C THR A 3 42.34 -7.03 30.91
N HIS A 4 41.78 -6.57 29.79
CA HIS A 4 42.52 -5.73 28.84
C HIS A 4 41.86 -4.35 28.73
N ARG A 5 42.61 -3.36 29.20
CA ARG A 5 42.44 -1.92 29.03
C ARG A 5 43.11 -1.49 27.72
N GLY A 6 42.61 -0.40 27.14
CA GLY A 6 43.26 0.40 26.10
C GLY A 6 42.28 0.74 24.99
N LEU A 7 42.16 1.96 24.47
CA LEU A 7 43.06 3.10 24.52
C LEU A 7 42.23 4.34 24.10
N TRP A 8 42.44 5.46 24.77
CA TRP A 8 41.88 6.77 24.43
C TRP A 8 42.62 7.36 23.23
N VAL A 9 41.89 7.94 22.26
CA VAL A 9 42.46 8.87 21.28
C VAL A 9 41.72 10.19 21.42
N ILE A 10 42.42 11.19 21.96
CA ILE A 10 42.01 12.58 22.06
C ILE A 10 42.49 13.27 20.79
N PHE A 11 41.57 13.78 19.97
CA PHE A 11 41.91 14.69 18.89
C PHE A 11 41.84 16.14 19.40
N THR A 12 43.00 16.74 19.60
CA THR A 12 43.19 18.18 19.74
C THR A 12 43.18 18.81 18.36
N PHE A 13 42.26 19.74 18.10
CA PHE A 13 42.33 20.61 16.93
C PHE A 13 42.57 22.05 17.38
N SER A 14 43.64 22.61 16.82
CA SER A 14 44.24 23.88 17.20
C SER A 14 43.43 25.09 16.76
N LEU A 15 43.48 26.09 17.65
CA LEU A 15 43.09 27.48 17.49
C LEU A 15 44.01 28.19 16.49
N PHE A 16 43.45 28.87 15.48
CA PHE A 16 44.14 29.91 14.72
C PHE A 16 43.28 31.18 14.72
N LEU A 17 43.89 32.28 15.16
CA LEU A 17 43.33 33.62 15.17
C LEU A 17 43.98 34.45 14.05
N ALA A 18 43.15 35.30 13.43
CA ALA A 18 43.44 36.56 12.74
C ALA A 18 43.99 36.56 11.30
N ALA A 19 43.13 36.94 10.35
CA ALA A 19 43.48 37.84 9.25
C ALA A 19 42.23 38.63 8.79
N CYS A 20 42.39 39.94 8.65
CA CYS A 20 41.36 40.89 8.23
C CYS A 20 40.95 40.69 6.77
N GLY A 21 39.65 40.75 6.52
CA GLY A 21 39.03 40.82 5.19
C GLY A 21 37.55 40.64 5.38
N GLU A 22 36.74 41.65 5.06
CA GLU A 22 35.28 41.56 5.14
C GLU A 22 34.81 40.41 4.25
N PRO A 23 34.24 39.32 4.81
CA PRO A 23 33.64 38.29 3.99
C PRO A 23 32.35 38.85 3.42
N MET A 24 32.21 38.79 2.10
CA MET A 24 30.92 38.89 1.43
C MET A 24 29.97 37.92 2.14
N VAL A 25 28.86 38.45 2.65
CA VAL A 25 27.79 37.63 3.25
C VAL A 25 27.32 36.64 2.17
N PRO A 26 27.49 35.33 2.35
CA PRO A 26 26.85 34.38 1.45
C PRO A 26 25.34 34.60 1.61
N VAL A 27 24.65 34.86 0.50
CA VAL A 27 23.20 34.83 0.45
C VAL A 27 22.79 33.42 0.85
N SER A 28 22.37 33.26 2.10
CA SER A 28 21.78 32.05 2.65
C SER A 28 20.62 31.61 1.76
N HIS A 29 20.77 30.49 1.07
CA HIS A 29 19.70 29.80 0.33
C HIS A 29 18.75 29.02 1.26
N ASP A 30 18.90 29.15 2.59
CA ASP A 30 18.09 28.46 3.60
C ASP A 30 17.13 29.41 4.32
N ALA A 31 16.49 30.33 3.60
CA ALA A 31 15.24 30.86 4.12
C ALA A 31 14.21 29.73 4.00
N PRO A 32 13.57 29.26 5.10
CA PRO A 32 12.45 28.34 4.98
C PRO A 32 11.42 29.01 4.08
N ILE A 33 11.12 28.37 2.95
CA ILE A 33 10.07 28.81 2.04
C ILE A 33 8.82 28.95 2.88
N THR A 34 8.40 30.18 3.13
CA THR A 34 7.15 30.42 3.83
C THR A 34 6.04 29.88 2.95
N LYS A 35 5.01 29.29 3.57
CA LYS A 35 3.79 28.72 2.95
C LYS A 35 3.06 29.68 1.97
N GLU A 36 3.56 30.91 1.80
CA GLU A 36 2.99 32.00 1.02
C GLU A 36 3.48 32.08 -0.44
N GLN A 37 4.51 31.33 -0.86
CA GLN A 37 5.08 31.55 -2.20
C GLN A 37 4.36 30.82 -3.35
N PHE A 38 3.68 29.71 -3.07
CA PHE A 38 2.98 28.91 -4.09
C PHE A 38 1.54 28.60 -3.66
N ASN A 39 0.58 29.01 -4.49
CA ASN A 39 -0.82 28.67 -4.29
C ASN A 39 -1.09 27.25 -4.83
N GLY A 40 -1.01 26.24 -3.95
CA GLY A 40 -1.22 24.83 -4.28
C GLY A 40 -2.57 24.53 -4.93
N GLU A 41 -3.63 25.25 -4.53
CA GLU A 41 -4.95 25.15 -5.16
C GLU A 41 -4.91 25.62 -6.61
N ALA A 42 -4.30 26.78 -6.87
CA ALA A 42 -4.17 27.31 -8.22
C ALA A 42 -3.32 26.40 -9.10
N LEU A 43 -2.22 25.86 -8.57
CA LEU A 43 -1.39 24.88 -9.26
C LEU A 43 -2.18 23.60 -9.59
N PHE A 44 -2.93 23.05 -8.64
CA PHE A 44 -3.81 21.90 -8.90
C PHE A 44 -4.87 22.20 -9.97
N LYS A 45 -5.53 23.36 -9.89
CA LYS A 45 -6.53 23.79 -10.87
C LYS A 45 -5.96 23.91 -12.28
N ASN A 46 -4.73 24.43 -12.41
CA ASN A 46 -4.08 24.65 -13.69
C ASN A 46 -3.51 23.37 -14.30
N HIS A 47 -3.00 22.46 -13.46
CA HIS A 47 -2.19 21.34 -13.92
C HIS A 47 -2.86 19.99 -13.76
N CYS A 48 -3.83 19.83 -12.85
CA CYS A 48 -4.36 18.52 -12.46
C CYS A 48 -5.88 18.41 -12.64
N LEU A 49 -6.63 19.50 -12.44
CA LEU A 49 -8.10 19.48 -12.37
C LEU A 49 -8.78 18.96 -13.65
N SER A 50 -8.21 19.22 -14.83
CA SER A 50 -8.79 18.74 -16.09
C SER A 50 -8.84 17.21 -16.19
N CYS A 51 -7.95 16.52 -15.48
CA CYS A 51 -7.88 15.06 -15.45
C CYS A 51 -8.43 14.49 -14.14
N HIS A 52 -8.17 15.16 -13.02
CA HIS A 52 -8.48 14.72 -11.66
C HIS A 52 -9.68 15.46 -11.04
N GLY A 53 -10.60 15.98 -11.85
CA GLY A 53 -11.79 16.70 -11.38
C GLY A 53 -12.69 15.86 -10.46
N ASN A 54 -13.94 16.29 -10.27
CA ASN A 54 -14.84 15.67 -9.29
C ASN A 54 -15.07 14.15 -9.47
N ASN A 55 -14.81 13.61 -10.66
CA ASN A 55 -14.97 12.19 -10.96
C ASN A 55 -13.73 11.34 -10.62
N PHE A 56 -12.57 11.96 -10.42
CA PHE A 56 -11.30 11.28 -10.10
C PHE A 56 -10.51 12.06 -9.03
N PRO A 57 -11.06 12.20 -7.82
CA PRO A 57 -10.40 12.95 -6.76
C PRO A 57 -9.06 12.32 -6.37
N VAL A 58 -8.04 13.15 -6.24
CA VAL A 58 -6.69 12.76 -5.79
C VAL A 58 -6.31 13.41 -4.44
N TRP A 59 -7.33 13.77 -3.66
CA TRP A 59 -7.16 14.31 -2.32
C TRP A 59 -6.34 13.36 -1.44
N GLY A 60 -5.52 13.92 -0.55
CA GLY A 60 -4.67 13.18 0.37
C GLY A 60 -3.40 12.56 -0.23
N ALA A 61 -3.11 12.79 -1.51
CA ALA A 61 -1.90 12.26 -2.14
C ALA A 61 -0.63 12.94 -1.57
N PRO A 62 0.27 12.20 -0.90
CA PRO A 62 1.51 12.76 -0.38
C PRO A 62 2.52 13.04 -1.50
N LEU A 63 3.48 13.92 -1.25
CA LEU A 63 4.48 14.36 -2.25
C LEU A 63 5.23 13.20 -2.93
N ASN A 64 5.60 12.17 -2.17
CA ASN A 64 6.30 11.00 -2.73
C ASN A 64 5.43 10.25 -3.76
N LEU A 65 4.12 10.11 -3.49
CA LEU A 65 3.19 9.47 -4.42
C LEU A 65 3.01 10.33 -5.68
N ILE A 66 2.92 11.66 -5.54
CA ILE A 66 2.86 12.58 -6.69
C ILE A 66 4.09 12.41 -7.57
N ASN A 67 5.29 12.41 -6.98
CA ASN A 67 6.55 12.24 -7.70
C ASN A 67 6.65 10.88 -8.42
N GLU A 68 6.25 9.80 -7.74
CA GLU A 68 6.19 8.47 -8.36
C GLU A 68 5.27 8.47 -9.58
N LYS A 69 4.04 9.00 -9.44
CA LYS A 69 3.06 8.97 -10.54
C LYS A 69 3.43 9.87 -11.72
N ILE A 70 4.09 11.00 -11.48
CA ILE A 70 4.64 11.85 -12.56
C ILE A 70 5.66 11.07 -13.39
N GLN A 71 6.50 10.24 -12.75
CA GLN A 71 7.51 9.45 -13.45
C GLN A 71 6.92 8.21 -14.14
N SER A 72 5.96 7.54 -13.49
CA SER A 72 5.42 6.26 -13.97
C SER A 72 4.28 6.40 -14.97
N THR A 73 3.63 7.56 -15.06
CA THR A 73 2.41 7.75 -15.88
C THR A 73 2.70 8.65 -17.07
N PRO A 74 2.74 8.14 -18.31
CA PRO A 74 3.09 8.93 -19.49
C PRO A 74 2.27 10.21 -19.68
N THR A 75 0.98 10.17 -19.34
CA THR A 75 0.10 11.34 -19.41
C THR A 75 0.40 12.40 -18.36
N MET A 76 1.13 12.08 -17.29
CA MET A 76 1.55 13.02 -16.23
C MET A 76 2.97 13.56 -16.43
N GLN A 77 3.72 13.07 -17.43
CA GLN A 77 5.12 13.47 -17.63
C GLN A 77 5.30 14.98 -17.86
N TYR A 78 4.30 15.70 -18.37
CA TYR A 78 4.38 17.15 -18.52
C TYR A 78 4.50 17.88 -17.16
N LEU A 79 4.10 17.25 -16.06
CA LEU A 79 4.27 17.77 -14.70
C LEU A 79 5.72 17.68 -14.20
N SER A 80 6.60 16.99 -14.93
CA SER A 80 8.03 16.94 -14.61
C SER A 80 8.71 18.32 -14.70
N SER A 81 8.10 19.28 -15.40
CA SER A 81 8.58 20.66 -15.48
C SER A 81 8.25 21.49 -14.24
N LEU A 82 7.37 21.01 -13.35
CA LEU A 82 7.11 21.68 -12.08
C LEU A 82 8.34 21.53 -11.18
N SER A 83 8.67 22.61 -10.47
CA SER A 83 9.66 22.58 -9.39
C SER A 83 9.18 21.68 -8.25
N ASP A 84 10.12 21.24 -7.39
CA ASP A 84 9.77 20.38 -6.26
C ASP A 84 8.95 21.15 -5.21
N GLU A 85 9.14 22.46 -5.13
CA GLU A 85 8.34 23.39 -4.34
C GLU A 85 6.89 23.47 -4.83
N GLU A 86 6.67 23.55 -6.15
CA GLU A 86 5.32 23.54 -6.73
C GLU A 86 4.63 22.19 -6.50
N LYS A 87 5.34 21.06 -6.66
CA LYS A 87 4.80 19.73 -6.35
C LYS A 87 4.48 19.58 -4.87
N SER A 88 5.32 20.12 -4.00
CA SER A 88 5.08 20.15 -2.55
C SER A 88 3.85 20.99 -2.21
N ALA A 89 3.67 22.15 -2.83
CA ALA A 89 2.49 22.98 -2.64
C ALA A 89 1.20 22.29 -3.11
N ILE A 90 1.24 21.56 -4.23
CA ILE A 90 0.13 20.71 -4.68
C ILE A 90 -0.16 19.60 -3.66
N ALA A 91 0.87 18.91 -3.15
CA ALA A 91 0.68 17.88 -2.13
C ALA A 91 -0.02 18.42 -0.88
N VAL A 92 0.44 19.57 -0.36
CA VAL A 92 -0.18 20.25 0.79
C VAL A 92 -1.64 20.61 0.52
N TYR A 93 -1.96 21.12 -0.67
CA TYR A 93 -3.34 21.40 -1.06
C TYR A 93 -4.20 20.13 -1.12
N LEU A 94 -3.65 19.06 -1.71
CA LEU A 94 -4.35 17.77 -1.79
C LEU A 94 -4.60 17.17 -0.41
N GLU A 95 -3.63 17.27 0.50
CA GLU A 95 -3.76 16.88 1.91
C GLU A 95 -4.86 17.66 2.65
N ALA A 96 -5.12 18.92 2.28
CA ALA A 96 -6.15 19.75 2.91
C ALA A 96 -7.59 19.48 2.40
N GLY A 97 -7.76 18.90 1.21
CA GLY A 97 -9.06 18.49 0.65
C GLY A 97 -9.98 19.62 0.16
N PRO A 98 -11.09 19.29 -0.55
CA PRO A 98 -12.04 20.26 -1.09
C PRO A 98 -13.08 20.60 -0.02
N GLY A 99 -12.69 21.41 0.97
CA GLY A 99 -13.60 21.76 2.05
C GLY A 99 -13.10 22.83 3.00
N ASP A 100 -11.88 23.31 2.82
CA ASP A 100 -11.36 24.43 3.59
C ASP A 100 -11.66 25.75 2.86
N ASP A 101 -12.90 26.21 3.00
CA ASP A 101 -13.40 27.50 2.53
C ASP A 101 -12.82 28.71 3.32
N GLY A 102 -11.60 28.57 3.85
CA GLY A 102 -10.87 29.61 4.58
C GLY A 102 -11.00 29.51 6.10
N LYS A 103 -11.19 28.30 6.66
CA LYS A 103 -11.22 28.10 8.11
C LYS A 103 -9.86 27.65 8.63
N ASP A 104 -9.10 28.66 9.05
CA ASP A 104 -7.86 28.58 9.82
C ASP A 104 -6.74 27.74 9.14
N PRO A 105 -5.71 28.38 8.57
CA PRO A 105 -4.55 27.68 8.00
C PRO A 105 -3.74 26.85 9.02
N ASN A 106 -4.11 26.88 10.32
CA ASN A 106 -3.58 26.04 11.39
C ASN A 106 -4.56 24.96 11.89
N ALA A 107 -5.81 24.91 11.38
CA ALA A 107 -6.67 23.78 11.61
C ALA A 107 -6.12 22.61 10.80
N LEU A 108 -5.42 21.70 11.46
CA LEU A 108 -5.09 20.36 10.96
C LEU A 108 -6.42 19.62 10.72
N THR A 109 -7.05 19.92 9.60
CA THR A 109 -8.15 19.13 9.07
C THR A 109 -7.48 17.88 8.52
N ILE A 110 -7.44 16.83 9.35
CA ILE A 110 -7.01 15.50 8.91
C ILE A 110 -8.06 15.06 7.89
N VAL A 111 -7.83 15.38 6.61
CA VAL A 111 -8.54 14.74 5.52
C VAL A 111 -8.06 13.30 5.54
N SER A 112 -8.85 12.47 6.21
CA SER A 112 -8.67 11.03 6.24
C SER A 112 -8.73 10.55 4.80
N TYR A 113 -7.56 10.38 4.18
CA TYR A 113 -7.42 9.72 2.90
C TYR A 113 -7.93 8.29 3.07
N GLN A 114 -9.16 8.06 2.60
CA GLN A 114 -9.65 6.69 2.44
C GLN A 114 -9.07 6.18 1.13
N LEU A 115 -8.08 5.29 1.23
CA LEU A 115 -7.65 4.47 0.10
C LEU A 115 -8.91 3.91 -0.59
N PRO A 116 -9.04 4.04 -1.92
CA PRO A 116 -10.20 3.55 -2.62
C PRO A 116 -10.35 2.06 -2.32
N LEU A 117 -11.54 1.67 -1.85
CA LEU A 117 -11.76 0.30 -1.43
C LEU A 117 -11.82 -0.61 -2.65
N GLY A 118 -11.19 -1.77 -2.57
CA GLY A 118 -11.28 -2.77 -3.64
C GLY A 118 -12.73 -3.21 -3.86
N THR A 119 -13.13 -3.51 -5.09
CA THR A 119 -14.41 -4.17 -5.34
C THR A 119 -14.34 -5.64 -4.94
N ARG A 120 -15.48 -6.36 -5.00
CA ARG A 120 -15.48 -7.82 -4.92
C ARG A 120 -14.59 -8.47 -6.00
N SER A 121 -14.50 -7.88 -7.19
CA SER A 121 -13.72 -8.43 -8.31
C SER A 121 -12.22 -8.21 -8.12
N TYR A 122 -11.84 -7.07 -7.55
CA TYR A 122 -10.47 -6.87 -7.06
C TYR A 122 -10.09 -7.91 -6.00
N MET A 123 -10.94 -8.08 -4.98
CA MET A 123 -10.71 -9.02 -3.89
C MET A 123 -10.62 -10.47 -4.39
N GLU A 124 -11.52 -10.89 -5.27
CA GLU A 124 -11.47 -12.19 -5.92
C GLU A 124 -10.15 -12.35 -6.67
N SER A 125 -9.83 -11.40 -7.55
CA SER A 125 -8.61 -11.46 -8.35
C SER A 125 -7.37 -11.63 -7.47
N ALA A 126 -7.26 -10.84 -6.40
CA ALA A 126 -6.15 -10.92 -5.45
C ALA A 126 -6.10 -12.28 -4.75
N LEU A 127 -7.23 -12.80 -4.24
CA LEU A 127 -7.27 -14.10 -3.57
C LEU A 127 -6.95 -15.26 -4.52
N VAL A 128 -7.48 -15.24 -5.74
CA VAL A 128 -7.19 -16.26 -6.75
C VAL A 128 -5.71 -16.18 -7.16
N GLU A 129 -5.17 -14.98 -7.29
CA GLU A 129 -3.75 -14.80 -7.56
C GLU A 129 -2.87 -15.29 -6.43
N ILE A 130 -3.29 -15.23 -5.17
CA ILE A 130 -2.49 -15.74 -4.05
C ILE A 130 -2.64 -17.27 -3.90
N PHE A 131 -3.87 -17.79 -3.95
CA PHE A 131 -4.18 -19.15 -3.46
C PHE A 131 -4.49 -20.19 -4.54
N VAL A 132 -4.70 -19.80 -5.81
CA VAL A 132 -5.16 -20.71 -6.88
C VAL A 132 -4.13 -20.79 -8.00
N LEU A 133 -3.60 -21.98 -8.29
CA LEU A 133 -2.73 -22.27 -9.43
C LEU A 133 -3.52 -22.66 -10.68
N ASP A 134 -4.61 -23.41 -10.54
CA ASP A 134 -5.46 -23.88 -11.63
C ASP A 134 -6.92 -23.43 -11.46
N ARG A 135 -7.35 -22.48 -12.29
CA ARG A 135 -8.73 -21.94 -12.26
C ARG A 135 -9.75 -22.84 -12.97
N SER A 136 -9.34 -23.98 -13.54
CA SER A 136 -10.26 -24.88 -14.23
C SER A 136 -11.40 -25.33 -13.30
N PRO A 137 -12.67 -25.34 -13.75
CA PRO A 137 -13.78 -25.84 -12.94
C PRO A 137 -13.62 -27.31 -12.50
N ALA A 138 -12.84 -28.09 -13.26
CA ALA A 138 -12.48 -29.46 -12.94
C ALA A 138 -11.04 -29.59 -12.40
N GLY A 139 -10.38 -28.45 -12.13
CA GLY A 139 -9.01 -28.36 -11.66
C GLY A 139 -8.87 -28.74 -10.19
N ALA A 140 -7.61 -28.96 -9.79
CA ALA A 140 -7.27 -29.32 -8.41
C ALA A 140 -7.72 -28.27 -7.38
N ASP A 141 -7.84 -27.01 -7.80
CA ASP A 141 -8.19 -25.89 -6.92
C ASP A 141 -9.67 -25.48 -6.98
N SER A 142 -10.54 -26.28 -7.62
CA SER A 142 -11.97 -25.98 -7.76
C SER A 142 -12.67 -25.68 -6.42
N ALA A 143 -12.27 -26.37 -5.33
CA ALA A 143 -12.76 -26.09 -3.98
C ALA A 143 -12.32 -24.70 -3.47
N LEU A 144 -11.10 -24.27 -3.76
CA LEU A 144 -10.57 -22.96 -3.37
C LEU A 144 -11.31 -21.84 -4.13
N VAL A 145 -11.55 -22.04 -5.42
CA VAL A 145 -12.34 -21.12 -6.24
C VAL A 145 -13.76 -21.01 -5.68
N GLN A 146 -14.38 -22.11 -5.26
CA GLN A 146 -15.71 -22.08 -4.64
C GLN A 146 -15.72 -21.27 -3.33
N ILE A 147 -14.71 -21.42 -2.47
CA ILE A 147 -14.58 -20.63 -1.24
C ILE A 147 -14.54 -19.13 -1.54
N ILE A 148 -13.77 -18.72 -2.56
CA ILE A 148 -13.67 -17.32 -2.97
C ILE A 148 -15.02 -16.85 -3.53
N ASN A 149 -15.69 -17.66 -4.35
CA ASN A 149 -16.98 -17.30 -4.92
C ASN A 149 -18.07 -17.09 -3.85
N ASP A 150 -18.14 -17.99 -2.88
CA ASP A 150 -19.16 -17.95 -1.83
C ASP A 150 -18.97 -16.80 -0.85
N ASN A 151 -17.72 -16.41 -0.57
CA ASN A 151 -17.42 -15.38 0.43
C ASN A 151 -17.08 -14.01 -0.16
N VAL A 152 -16.76 -13.92 -1.46
CA VAL A 152 -16.37 -12.66 -2.10
C VAL A 152 -17.27 -12.36 -3.30
N GLN A 153 -17.22 -13.14 -4.37
CA GLN A 153 -17.93 -12.77 -5.61
C GLN A 153 -19.45 -12.68 -5.47
N SER A 154 -20.06 -13.58 -4.70
CA SER A 154 -21.52 -13.55 -4.46
C SER A 154 -21.98 -12.38 -3.58
N GLN A 155 -21.06 -11.68 -2.89
CA GLN A 155 -21.38 -10.66 -1.88
C GLN A 155 -21.52 -9.24 -2.45
N LYS A 156 -22.26 -9.11 -3.54
CA LYS A 156 -22.42 -7.85 -4.30
C LYS A 156 -22.84 -6.64 -3.45
N THR A 157 -23.76 -6.84 -2.50
CA THR A 157 -24.28 -5.76 -1.65
C THR A 157 -23.27 -5.27 -0.61
N SER A 158 -22.39 -6.15 -0.15
CA SER A 158 -21.47 -5.86 0.97
C SER A 158 -20.09 -5.43 0.49
N LEU A 159 -19.62 -5.96 -0.65
CA LEU A 159 -18.28 -5.74 -1.18
C LEU A 159 -18.22 -4.79 -2.38
N GLY A 160 -19.36 -4.28 -2.83
CA GLY A 160 -19.45 -3.23 -3.85
C GLY A 160 -19.78 -3.74 -5.26
N GLY A 161 -19.95 -2.76 -6.15
CA GLY A 161 -20.45 -2.82 -7.52
C GLY A 161 -19.55 -3.55 -8.54
N PRO A 162 -19.80 -3.40 -9.85
CA PRO A 162 -19.12 -4.11 -10.91
C PRO A 162 -17.63 -3.73 -10.94
N CYS A 163 -16.92 -4.40 -11.84
CA CYS A 163 -15.53 -4.14 -12.05
C CYS A 163 -15.11 -2.67 -12.17
N THR A 164 -13.96 -2.33 -11.59
CA THR A 164 -13.26 -1.07 -11.80
C THR A 164 -12.07 -1.24 -12.75
N ILE A 165 -11.49 -0.13 -13.19
CA ILE A 165 -10.26 -0.13 -14.01
C ILE A 165 -9.05 -0.76 -13.30
N TYR A 166 -9.13 -0.97 -11.98
CA TYR A 166 -8.08 -1.57 -11.16
C TYR A 166 -8.25 -3.09 -11.01
N ASP A 167 -9.35 -3.65 -11.51
CA ASP A 167 -9.66 -5.06 -11.38
C ASP A 167 -9.00 -5.83 -12.53
N SER A 168 -8.17 -6.83 -12.21
CA SER A 168 -7.35 -7.53 -13.21
C SER A 168 -8.11 -8.57 -14.03
N ASP A 169 -9.26 -9.05 -13.54
CA ASP A 169 -10.11 -10.00 -14.23
C ASP A 169 -11.57 -9.66 -13.98
N CYS A 170 -12.28 -9.36 -15.07
CA CYS A 170 -13.65 -8.91 -15.01
C CYS A 170 -14.63 -9.83 -15.70
N GLN A 171 -14.17 -10.99 -16.19
CA GLN A 171 -15.02 -12.02 -16.83
C GLN A 171 -16.13 -11.48 -17.75
N GLY A 172 -15.87 -10.37 -18.47
CA GLY A 172 -16.85 -9.74 -19.36
C GLY A 172 -17.84 -8.77 -18.70
N GLU A 173 -17.79 -8.50 -17.39
CA GLU A 173 -18.65 -7.51 -16.69
C GLU A 173 -18.53 -6.09 -17.27
N PHE A 174 -17.40 -5.74 -17.92
CA PHE A 174 -17.27 -4.47 -18.64
C PHE A 174 -18.21 -4.33 -19.84
N ALA A 175 -18.73 -5.44 -20.38
CA ALA A 175 -19.62 -5.42 -21.55
C ALA A 175 -21.07 -5.07 -21.20
N GLU A 176 -21.48 -5.13 -19.93
CA GLU A 176 -22.88 -4.93 -19.53
C GLU A 176 -23.16 -3.69 -18.68
N ALA A 177 -22.13 -2.97 -18.22
CA ALA A 177 -22.33 -1.66 -17.62
C ALA A 177 -22.34 -0.61 -18.74
N PRO A 178 -23.50 -0.09 -19.20
CA PRO A 178 -23.49 1.11 -20.03
C PRO A 178 -22.65 2.19 -19.35
N ALA A 179 -22.02 3.10 -20.09
CA ALA A 179 -21.24 4.21 -19.53
C ALA A 179 -22.03 5.09 -18.53
N ASN A 180 -23.34 4.86 -18.40
CA ASN A 180 -24.28 5.51 -17.48
C ASN A 180 -24.87 4.55 -16.42
N ALA A 181 -24.41 3.29 -16.35
CA ALA A 181 -24.70 2.41 -15.22
C ALA A 181 -23.83 2.87 -14.05
N SER A 182 -24.32 3.92 -13.39
CA SER A 182 -24.05 4.17 -11.98
C SER A 182 -24.42 2.90 -11.23
N SER A 183 -23.52 1.92 -11.14
CA SER A 183 -23.66 0.92 -10.12
C SER A 183 -23.53 1.65 -8.79
N LEU A 184 -24.68 1.88 -8.18
CA LEU A 184 -24.90 2.72 -7.01
C LEU A 184 -24.27 2.18 -5.72
N VAL A 185 -23.51 1.09 -5.78
CA VAL A 185 -22.88 0.49 -4.60
C VAL A 185 -21.38 0.67 -4.70
N SER A 186 -20.91 1.87 -4.35
CA SER A 186 -19.50 2.04 -4.02
C SER A 186 -19.17 1.12 -2.85
N PRO A 187 -18.02 0.41 -2.89
CA PRO A 187 -17.59 -0.36 -1.73
C PRO A 187 -17.54 0.58 -0.53
N THR A 188 -18.15 0.17 0.59
CA THR A 188 -18.08 0.89 1.85
C THR A 188 -17.32 0.05 2.85
N SER A 189 -16.45 0.67 3.64
CA SER A 189 -15.79 -0.02 4.74
C SER A 189 -16.85 -0.25 5.81
N ASN A 190 -17.24 -1.51 5.99
CA ASN A 190 -18.25 -1.88 6.97
C ASN A 190 -17.89 -3.23 7.60
N ILE A 191 -18.55 -3.54 8.71
CA ILE A 191 -18.26 -4.76 9.47
C ILE A 191 -18.55 -6.04 8.68
N LEU A 192 -19.53 -6.01 7.76
CA LEU A 192 -19.86 -7.16 6.91
C LEU A 192 -18.72 -7.46 5.94
N ARG A 193 -18.17 -6.44 5.27
CA ARG A 193 -17.00 -6.55 4.41
C ARG A 193 -15.83 -7.20 5.12
N LYS A 194 -15.51 -6.71 6.33
CA LYS A 194 -14.45 -7.32 7.14
C LYS A 194 -14.78 -8.76 7.49
N GLY A 195 -16.03 -9.06 7.87
CA GLY A 195 -16.49 -10.41 8.16
C GLY A 195 -16.32 -11.38 6.99
N TYR A 196 -16.72 -10.98 5.78
CA TYR A 196 -16.55 -11.78 4.56
C TYR A 196 -15.08 -12.02 4.22
N THR A 197 -14.25 -10.98 4.31
CA THR A 197 -12.80 -11.08 4.06
C THR A 197 -12.14 -12.02 5.06
N THR A 198 -12.40 -11.84 6.36
CA THR A 198 -11.88 -12.71 7.42
C THR A 198 -12.32 -14.15 7.20
N LYS A 199 -13.60 -14.39 6.89
CA LYS A 199 -14.13 -15.72 6.64
C LYS A 199 -13.48 -16.38 5.42
N ALA A 200 -13.31 -15.66 4.31
CA ALA A 200 -12.61 -16.16 3.14
C ALA A 200 -11.17 -16.59 3.48
N CYS A 201 -10.43 -15.72 4.18
CA CYS A 201 -9.07 -16.00 4.63
C CYS A 201 -9.00 -17.22 5.57
N GLU A 202 -9.91 -17.34 6.54
CA GLU A 202 -9.96 -18.49 7.46
C GLU A 202 -10.21 -19.80 6.72
N MET A 203 -11.17 -19.80 5.78
CA MET A 203 -11.50 -20.99 5.00
C MET A 203 -10.36 -21.39 4.06
N LEU A 204 -9.76 -20.42 3.34
CA LEU A 204 -8.62 -20.67 2.47
C LEU A 204 -7.42 -21.17 3.28
N LEU A 205 -7.04 -20.48 4.34
CA LEU A 205 -5.87 -20.86 5.13
C LEU A 205 -6.06 -22.17 5.88
N SER A 206 -7.30 -22.59 6.18
CA SER A 206 -7.58 -23.91 6.75
C SER A 206 -7.28 -25.07 5.81
N ASP A 207 -7.23 -24.81 4.49
CA ASP A 207 -6.85 -25.79 3.48
C ASP A 207 -5.32 -25.81 3.29
N ASN A 208 -4.70 -27.00 3.39
CA ASN A 208 -3.26 -27.13 3.16
C ASN A 208 -2.88 -26.78 1.72
N LEU A 209 -3.72 -27.13 0.74
CA LEU A 209 -3.46 -26.88 -0.68
C LEU A 209 -3.36 -25.37 -0.97
N ALA A 210 -4.23 -24.55 -0.37
CA ALA A 210 -4.16 -23.10 -0.53
C ALA A 210 -2.84 -22.53 0.01
N VAL A 211 -2.42 -22.96 1.20
CA VAL A 211 -1.14 -22.54 1.81
C VAL A 211 0.04 -22.96 0.93
N SER A 212 0.04 -24.21 0.43
CA SER A 212 1.03 -24.73 -0.51
C SER A 212 1.09 -23.91 -1.81
N ASN A 213 -0.07 -23.58 -2.40
CA ASN A 213 -0.16 -22.76 -3.59
C ASN A 213 0.43 -21.36 -3.37
N ALA A 214 0.10 -20.72 -2.24
CA ALA A 214 0.63 -19.40 -1.89
C ALA A 214 2.16 -19.41 -1.71
N LEU A 215 2.70 -20.43 -1.02
CA LEU A 215 4.16 -20.60 -0.89
C LEU A 215 4.83 -20.83 -2.24
N SER A 216 4.25 -21.71 -3.07
CA SER A 216 4.76 -22.02 -4.41
C SER A 216 4.82 -20.77 -5.29
N LYS A 217 3.79 -19.93 -5.27
CA LYS A 217 3.77 -18.65 -6.00
C LYS A 217 4.82 -17.67 -5.49
N ALA A 218 5.12 -17.69 -4.20
CA ALA A 218 6.21 -16.94 -3.58
C ALA A 218 7.61 -17.54 -3.84
N GLY A 219 7.70 -18.67 -4.53
CA GLY A 219 8.95 -19.39 -4.74
C GLY A 219 9.56 -19.89 -3.43
N ILE A 220 8.70 -20.29 -2.47
CA ILE A 220 9.07 -20.82 -1.16
C ILE A 220 8.67 -22.29 -1.12
N SER A 221 9.57 -23.17 -0.71
CA SER A 221 9.25 -24.57 -0.49
C SER A 221 8.50 -24.76 0.84
N GLU A 222 7.55 -25.69 0.88
CA GLU A 222 6.84 -26.05 2.12
C GLU A 222 7.77 -26.55 3.24
N LEU A 223 8.96 -27.02 2.89
CA LEU A 223 9.98 -27.48 3.83
C LEU A 223 10.88 -26.34 4.36
N GLU A 224 10.84 -25.18 3.73
CA GLU A 224 11.64 -24.03 4.15
C GLU A 224 11.03 -23.36 5.40
N ALA A 225 11.92 -22.97 6.31
CA ALA A 225 11.56 -22.12 7.44
C ALA A 225 11.35 -20.67 6.99
N ALA A 226 10.66 -19.89 7.82
CA ALA A 226 10.66 -18.44 7.68
C ALA A 226 12.08 -17.89 7.87
N ASN A 227 12.43 -16.94 7.02
CA ASN A 227 13.62 -16.08 7.10
C ASN A 227 13.28 -14.77 6.37
N ASN A 228 14.16 -13.76 6.48
CA ASN A 228 13.90 -12.42 5.97
C ASN A 228 13.51 -12.41 4.50
N VAL A 229 14.17 -13.24 3.68
CA VAL A 229 13.91 -13.33 2.24
C VAL A 229 12.55 -13.97 1.97
N ASN A 230 12.25 -15.09 2.63
CA ASN A 230 11.00 -15.82 2.43
C ASN A 230 9.80 -15.02 2.92
N VAL A 231 9.91 -14.36 4.07
CA VAL A 231 8.84 -13.50 4.61
C VAL A 231 8.61 -12.29 3.70
N ALA A 232 9.66 -11.66 3.18
CA ALA A 232 9.52 -10.52 2.27
C ALA A 232 8.84 -10.93 0.94
N ARG A 233 9.22 -12.08 0.36
CA ARG A 233 8.57 -12.62 -0.85
C ARG A 233 7.10 -12.90 -0.61
N LEU A 234 6.78 -13.57 0.51
CA LEU A 234 5.40 -13.85 0.87
C LEU A 234 4.59 -12.57 1.08
N TYR A 235 5.17 -11.57 1.75
CA TYR A 235 4.54 -10.27 1.99
C TYR A 235 4.15 -9.56 0.69
N ASP A 236 5.03 -9.55 -0.33
CA ASP A 236 4.79 -8.88 -1.61
C ASP A 236 3.56 -9.46 -2.36
N HIS A 237 3.24 -10.74 -2.16
CA HIS A 237 2.02 -11.32 -2.73
C HIS A 237 0.74 -10.77 -2.10
N PHE A 238 0.75 -10.45 -0.81
CA PHE A 238 -0.40 -9.84 -0.14
C PHE A 238 -0.40 -8.32 -0.29
N PHE A 239 0.76 -7.68 -0.39
CA PHE A 239 0.89 -6.22 -0.42
C PHE A 239 1.70 -5.75 -1.63
N LYS A 240 1.16 -5.97 -2.82
CA LYS A 240 1.84 -5.65 -4.09
C LYS A 240 2.40 -4.22 -4.11
N GLY A 241 3.68 -4.12 -4.44
CA GLY A 241 4.36 -2.82 -4.56
C GLY A 241 4.65 -2.14 -3.23
N ARG A 242 4.42 -2.81 -2.09
CA ARG A 242 4.80 -2.31 -0.77
C ARG A 242 5.96 -3.11 -0.21
N THR A 243 6.99 -2.41 0.24
CA THR A 243 8.12 -3.03 0.92
C THR A 243 7.82 -3.13 2.43
N PRO A 244 7.88 -4.33 3.05
CA PRO A 244 7.69 -4.44 4.48
C PRO A 244 8.87 -3.81 5.23
N THR A 245 8.60 -3.23 6.40
CA THR A 245 9.67 -2.78 7.30
C THR A 245 10.36 -3.98 7.96
N ASN A 246 11.59 -3.78 8.45
CA ASN A 246 12.31 -4.84 9.17
C ASN A 246 11.52 -5.35 10.39
N ASP A 247 10.81 -4.47 11.09
CA ASP A 247 9.98 -4.85 12.25
C ASP A 247 8.81 -5.76 11.84
N VAL A 248 8.19 -5.52 10.69
CA VAL A 248 7.13 -6.39 10.14
C VAL A 248 7.71 -7.75 9.76
N ILE A 249 8.86 -7.77 9.09
CA ILE A 249 9.53 -9.02 8.71
C ILE A 249 9.86 -9.84 9.96
N SER A 250 10.56 -9.25 10.94
CA SER A 250 10.93 -9.94 12.17
C SER A 250 9.73 -10.40 12.99
N SER A 251 8.64 -9.62 12.99
CA SER A 251 7.40 -10.02 13.67
C SER A 251 6.78 -11.27 13.03
N LEU A 252 6.73 -11.34 11.70
CA LEU A 252 6.20 -12.50 10.98
C LEU A 252 7.11 -13.73 11.09
N GLU A 253 8.44 -13.56 11.07
CA GLU A 253 9.39 -14.63 11.39
C GLU A 253 9.16 -15.20 12.79
N ASN A 254 8.98 -14.32 13.79
CA ASN A 254 8.72 -14.72 15.16
C ASN A 254 7.39 -15.48 15.30
N VAL A 255 6.35 -15.10 14.54
CA VAL A 255 5.08 -15.85 14.49
C VAL A 255 5.32 -17.26 13.95
N PHE A 256 6.07 -17.40 12.85
CA PHE A 256 6.40 -18.71 12.29
C PHE A 256 7.17 -19.57 13.30
N HIS A 257 8.25 -19.04 13.88
CA HIS A 257 9.09 -19.77 14.81
C HIS A 257 8.38 -20.11 16.12
N GLY A 258 7.51 -19.22 16.60
CA GLY A 258 6.62 -19.47 17.74
C GLY A 258 5.69 -20.65 17.47
N ALA A 259 4.96 -20.62 16.35
CA ALA A 259 4.10 -21.74 15.94
C ALA A 259 4.89 -23.05 15.80
N LYS A 260 6.13 -22.99 15.28
CA LYS A 260 7.01 -24.15 15.18
C LYS A 260 7.42 -24.69 16.55
N ALA A 261 7.74 -23.81 17.49
CA ALA A 261 8.07 -24.17 18.86
C ALA A 261 6.87 -24.79 19.61
N ASP A 262 5.66 -24.38 19.28
CA ASP A 262 4.40 -24.96 19.78
C ASP A 262 4.04 -26.31 19.12
N GLY A 263 4.92 -26.83 18.25
CA GLY A 263 4.79 -28.16 17.66
C GLY A 263 4.06 -28.22 16.33
N LEU A 264 3.72 -27.07 15.71
CA LEU A 264 3.13 -27.08 14.38
C LEU A 264 4.14 -27.56 13.32
N GLY A 265 3.63 -28.24 12.29
CA GLY A 265 4.39 -28.51 11.06
C GLY A 265 4.74 -27.21 10.32
N ASN A 266 5.57 -27.28 9.27
CA ASN A 266 5.94 -26.08 8.50
C ASN A 266 4.72 -25.43 7.84
N ILE A 267 3.85 -26.21 7.21
CA ILE A 267 2.57 -25.71 6.65
C ILE A 267 1.71 -25.04 7.73
N GLY A 268 1.60 -25.65 8.92
CA GLY A 268 0.87 -25.05 10.04
C GLY A 268 1.49 -23.73 10.52
N SER A 269 2.82 -23.64 10.54
CA SER A 269 3.53 -22.42 10.93
C SER A 269 3.38 -21.32 9.88
N TRP A 270 3.44 -21.66 8.59
CA TRP A 270 3.16 -20.73 7.49
C TRP A 270 1.71 -20.26 7.48
N ARG A 271 0.74 -21.14 7.75
CA ARG A 271 -0.69 -20.79 7.91
C ARG A 271 -0.88 -19.70 8.95
N VAL A 272 -0.31 -19.85 10.15
CA VAL A 272 -0.42 -18.85 11.22
C VAL A 272 0.27 -17.54 10.81
N THR A 273 1.39 -17.62 10.09
CA THR A 273 2.12 -16.46 9.58
C THR A 273 1.35 -15.70 8.49
N MET A 274 0.67 -16.42 7.60
CA MET A 274 -0.15 -15.85 6.52
C MET A 274 -1.46 -15.25 7.01
N TYR A 275 -1.99 -15.70 8.15
CA TYR A 275 -3.27 -15.22 8.68
C TYR A 275 -3.35 -13.69 8.80
N PRO A 276 -2.43 -12.99 9.51
CA PRO A 276 -2.46 -11.53 9.57
C PRO A 276 -2.25 -10.89 8.19
N LEU A 277 -1.45 -11.50 7.31
CA LEU A 277 -1.24 -11.01 5.95
C LEU A 277 -2.52 -11.10 5.13
N CYS A 278 -3.29 -12.18 5.22
CA CYS A 278 -4.51 -12.33 4.44
C CYS A 278 -5.59 -11.34 4.88
N ILE A 279 -5.86 -11.26 6.20
CA ILE A 279 -6.94 -10.41 6.68
C ILE A 279 -6.59 -8.91 6.61
N HIS A 280 -5.32 -8.52 6.51
CA HIS A 280 -4.87 -7.13 6.41
C HIS A 280 -4.20 -6.78 5.07
N GLY A 281 -4.07 -7.73 4.16
CA GLY A 281 -3.28 -7.73 2.93
C GLY A 281 -3.78 -6.85 1.81
N GLY A 282 -4.23 -5.64 2.11
CA GLY A 282 -4.74 -4.73 1.08
C GLY A 282 -5.92 -5.28 0.25
N LEU A 283 -6.52 -6.44 0.59
CA LEU A 283 -7.71 -6.96 -0.11
C LEU A 283 -8.83 -5.92 -0.08
N ASP A 284 -8.88 -5.13 1.00
CA ASP A 284 -9.87 -4.08 1.19
C ASP A 284 -9.53 -2.76 0.49
N THR A 285 -8.29 -2.53 0.07
CA THR A 285 -7.81 -1.22 -0.40
C THR A 285 -6.95 -1.34 -1.65
N LEU A 286 -7.28 -0.57 -2.69
CA LEU A 286 -6.48 -0.40 -3.90
C LEU A 286 -5.19 0.41 -3.64
#